data_AF-A0A9D2F8T0-F1
#
_entry.id   AF-A0A9D2F8T0-F1
#
_cell.length_a   1.000
_cell.length_b   1.000
_cell.length_c   1.000
_cell.angle_alpha   90.00
_cell.angle_beta   90.00
_cell.angle_gamma   90.00
#
_symmetry.space_group_name_H-M   'P 1'
#
loop_
_entity.id
_entity.type
_entity.pdbx_description
1 polymer ?
#
loop_
_entity_poly.entity_id
_entity_poly.type
_entity_poly.pdbx_seq_one_letter_code
_entity_poly.pdbx_strand_id
1 'polypeptide(L)' 'IIPAYLAKGLEFDSVFAWNIGENFSTHHDQLVLYTIATRAMHELTLLVPAVQSPLFALTAANTYQ' A
#
# COMPACT_ATOMS: atom_id res chain seq x y z
N ILE A 1 10.96 -4.58 8.54
CA ILE A 1 9.76 -5.19 7.92
C ILE A 1 8.81 -5.57 9.05
N ILE A 2 7.60 -5.03 9.06
CA ILE A 2 6.57 -5.35 10.05
C ILE A 2 5.26 -5.71 9.33
N PRO A 3 4.43 -6.62 9.87
CA PRO A 3 3.07 -6.83 9.37
C PRO A 3 2.21 -5.57 9.50
N ALA A 4 1.34 -5.32 8.52
CA ALA A 4 0.50 -4.11 8.46
C ALA A 4 -0.39 -3.92 9.71
N TYR A 5 -0.88 -5.01 10.31
CA TYR A 5 -1.71 -4.95 11.51
C TYR A 5 -0.95 -4.45 12.76
N LEU A 6 0.39 -4.61 12.81
CA LEU A 6 1.23 -4.06 13.88
C LEU A 6 1.55 -2.58 13.66
N ALA A 7 1.35 -2.06 12.45
CA ALA A 7 1.58 -0.65 12.14
C ALA A 7 0.45 0.27 12.65
N LYS A 8 -0.68 -0.30 13.11
CA LYS A 8 -1.80 0.48 13.64
C LYS A 8 -1.37 1.27 14.89
N GLY A 9 -1.59 2.58 14.88
CA GLY A 9 -1.16 3.47 15.97
C GLY A 9 0.32 3.88 15.91
N LEU A 10 1.06 3.43 14.90
CA LEU A 10 2.38 3.94 14.56
C LEU A 10 2.28 4.89 13.37
N GLU A 11 3.24 5.79 13.23
CA GLU A 11 3.42 6.67 12.07
C GLU A 11 4.89 6.68 11.70
N PHE A 12 5.17 6.75 10.41
CA PHE A 12 6.52 6.67 9.86
C PHE A 12 6.72 7.78 8.85
N ASP A 13 7.93 8.33 8.83
CA ASP A 13 8.32 9.34 7.85
C ASP A 13 8.18 8.81 6.41
N SER A 14 8.69 7.60 6.18
CA SER A 14 8.63 6.88 4.89
C SER A 14 8.23 5.42 5.08
N VAL A 15 7.42 4.88 4.16
CA VAL A 15 6.96 3.47 4.19
C VAL A 15 7.17 2.80 2.83
N PHE A 16 7.72 1.58 2.86
CA PHE A 16 7.84 0.70 1.71
C PHE A 16 6.85 -0.46 1.84
N ALA A 17 5.87 -0.54 0.93
CA ALA A 17 4.93 -1.65 0.89
C ALA A 17 5.42 -2.70 -0.12
N TRP A 18 5.72 -3.91 0.36
CA TRP A 18 6.28 -4.97 -0.46
C TRP A 18 5.20 -5.85 -1.09
N ASN A 19 5.39 -6.22 -2.36
CA ASN A 19 4.59 -7.19 -3.10
C ASN A 19 3.09 -6.84 -3.16
N ILE A 20 2.80 -5.63 -3.65
CA ILE A 20 1.43 -5.15 -3.88
C ILE A 20 0.98 -5.54 -5.30
N GLY A 21 0.60 -6.81 -5.49
CA GLY A 21 0.19 -7.37 -6.78
C GLY A 21 -1.22 -7.97 -6.77
N GLU A 22 -1.45 -9.03 -7.54
CA GLU A 22 -2.73 -9.77 -7.60
C GLU A 22 -3.25 -10.25 -6.23
N ASN A 23 -2.35 -10.43 -5.25
CA ASN A 23 -2.64 -10.76 -3.86
C ASN A 23 -3.35 -9.64 -3.09
N PHE A 24 -3.44 -8.43 -3.65
CA PHE A 24 -4.25 -7.34 -3.13
C PHE A 24 -5.46 -7.15 -4.06
N SER A 25 -6.54 -7.88 -3.83
CA SER A 25 -7.70 -7.86 -4.73
C SER A 25 -9.05 -7.82 -4.02
N THR A 26 -9.08 -8.13 -2.72
CA THR A 26 -10.31 -8.13 -1.93
C THR A 26 -10.54 -6.78 -1.24
N HIS A 27 -11.77 -6.57 -0.75
CA HIS A 27 -12.07 -5.42 0.10
C HIS A 27 -11.23 -5.41 1.40
N HIS A 28 -10.87 -6.58 1.94
CA HIS A 28 -10.00 -6.64 3.11
C HIS A 28 -8.58 -6.15 2.77
N ASP A 29 -8.04 -6.56 1.62
CA ASP A 29 -6.72 -6.12 1.17
C ASP A 29 -6.68 -4.61 0.90
N GLN A 30 -7.78 -4.03 0.41
CA GLN A 30 -7.91 -2.58 0.27
C GLN A 30 -7.79 -1.87 1.62
N LEU A 31 -8.40 -2.40 2.69
CA LEU A 31 -8.27 -1.83 4.04
C LEU A 31 -6.84 -1.99 4.60
N VAL A 32 -6.17 -3.09 4.28
CA VAL A 32 -4.75 -3.30 4.61
C VAL A 32 -3.89 -2.25 3.89
N LEU A 33 -4.07 -2.07 2.59
CA LEU A 33 -3.34 -1.08 1.81
C LEU A 33 -3.62 0.35 2.29
N TYR A 34 -4.87 0.67 2.64
CA TYR A 34 -5.24 1.94 3.26
C TYR A 34 -4.53 2.15 4.60
N THR A 35 -4.47 1.10 5.43
CA THR A 35 -3.74 1.16 6.70
C THR A 35 -2.28 1.47 6.46
N ILE A 36 -1.62 0.78 5.52
CA ILE A 36 -0.21 1.03 5.16
C ILE A 36 -0.02 2.46 4.67
N ALA A 37 -0.84 2.91 3.71
CA ALA A 37 -0.73 4.23 3.11
C ALA A 37 -0.89 5.36 4.13
N THR A 38 -1.82 5.22 5.08
CA THR A 38 -2.07 6.22 6.11
C THR A 38 -1.07 6.19 7.27
N ARG A 39 -0.02 5.34 7.26
CA ARG A 39 1.11 5.47 8.21
C ARG A 39 2.29 6.23 7.61
N ALA A 40 2.32 6.43 6.29
CA ALA A 40 3.37 7.20 5.62
C ALA A 40 3.06 8.69 5.74
N MET A 41 3.91 9.45 6.44
CA MET A 41 3.72 10.88 6.65
C MET A 41 4.20 11.72 5.48
N HIS A 42 5.32 11.33 4.85
CA HIS A 42 5.91 12.07 3.74
C HIS A 42 6.00 11.25 2.46
N GLU A 43 6.43 9.99 2.54
CA GLU A 43 6.65 9.17 1.35
C GLU A 43 6.12 7.74 1.49
N LEU A 44 5.36 7.30 0.49
CA LEU A 44 4.89 5.93 0.34
C LEU A 44 5.41 5.36 -0.97
N THR A 45 6.22 4.31 -0.88
CA THR A 45 6.69 3.56 -2.05
C THR A 45 6.02 2.20 -2.08
N LEU A 46 5.35 1.89 -3.19
CA LEU A 46 4.75 0.57 -3.42
C LEU A 46 5.66 -0.25 -4.35
N LEU A 47 6.12 -1.38 -3.88
CA LEU A 47 6.94 -2.32 -4.64
C LEU A 47 6.01 -3.34 -5.28
N VAL A 48 5.67 -3.09 -6.54
CA VAL A 48 4.66 -3.81 -7.31
C VAL A 48 5.34 -4.87 -8.19
N PRO A 49 4.92 -6.14 -8.14
CA PRO A 49 5.42 -7.17 -9.05
C PRO A 49 4.90 -6.94 -10.47
N ALA A 50 5.37 -7.73 -11.45
CA ALA A 50 4.96 -7.59 -12.84
C ALA A 50 3.42 -7.67 -13.05
N VAL A 51 2.73 -8.46 -12.23
CA VAL A 51 1.27 -8.52 -12.19
C VAL A 51 0.74 -7.56 -11.13
N GLN A 52 0.17 -6.44 -11.58
CA GLN A 52 -0.31 -5.38 -10.70
C GLN A 52 -1.60 -5.76 -9.98
N SER A 53 -1.80 -5.17 -8.80
CA SER A 53 -3.08 -5.25 -8.08
C SER A 53 -4.21 -4.60 -8.90
N PRO A 54 -5.41 -5.21 -8.96
CA PRO A 54 -6.59 -4.56 -9.57
C PRO A 54 -7.00 -3.28 -8.84
N LEU A 55 -6.56 -3.07 -7.59
CA LEU A 55 -6.85 -1.84 -6.83
C LEU A 55 -6.25 -0.59 -7.48
N PHE A 56 -5.18 -0.73 -8.28
CA PHE A 56 -4.60 0.40 -9.01
C PHE A 56 -5.50 0.93 -10.12
N ALA A 57 -6.42 0.12 -10.64
CA ALA A 57 -7.40 0.59 -11.63
C ALA A 57 -8.35 1.67 -11.07
N LEU A 58 -8.44 1.80 -9.74
CA LEU A 58 -9.23 2.82 -9.06
C LEU A 58 -8.47 4.14 -8.86
N THR A 59 -7.17 4.17 -9.18
CA THR A 59 -6.30 5.33 -8.99
C THR A 59 -5.97 5.97 -10.32
N ALA A 60 -5.92 7.31 -10.36
CA ALA A 60 -5.52 8.02 -11.56
C ALA A 60 -3.99 8.00 -11.69
N ALA A 61 -3.47 7.76 -12.90
CA ALA A 61 -2.03 7.60 -13.12
C ALA A 61 -1.18 8.86 -12.77
N ASN A 62 -1.81 10.02 -12.58
CA ASN A 62 -1.16 11.25 -12.17
C ASN A 62 -1.03 11.41 -10.64
N THR A 63 -1.49 10.45 -9.83
CA THR A 63 -1.40 10.51 -8.36
C THR A 63 -0.16 9.83 -7.79
N TYR A 64 0.66 9.20 -8.64
CA TYR A 64 1.90 8.55 -8.28
C TYR A 64 2.96 8.76 -9.39
N GLN A 65 4.23 8.51 -9.06
CA GLN A 65 5.37 8.62 -9.97
C GLN A 65 6.06 7.28 -10.11
#